data_AF-A0AAW2DPN6-F1
#
_entry.id   AF-A0AAW2DPN6-F1
#
_cell.length_a   1.000
_cell.length_b   1.000
_cell.length_c   1.000
_cell.angle_alpha   90.00
_cell.angle_beta   90.00
_cell.angle_gamma   90.00
#
_symmetry.space_group_name_H-M   'P 1'
#
loop_
_entity.id
_entity.type
_entity.pdbx_description
1 polymer ?
#
loop_
_entity_poly.entity_id
_entity_poly.type
_entity_poly.pdbx_seq_one_letter_code
_entity_poly.pdbx_strand_id
1 'polypeptide(L)'
;MKCRASSIQIIQQITMWTCLDNVCATIFLTGFFLTDAAPPEQLPDSDKNTQREADIEAGNLLLGILVLSGIVLLPVLLPIAATVDSLKSTRATESNGTFRDLSKLYMGHVKAKSPHLWAILIATYLISFFRYYLLWKVYKQVPGLRADALMSPEVKPEQFAVLVTDIPPFPVGQTRKAQDTRRDKQQDSALVFFTSRVIAASAAQRLHAQNVNKRTVTNAPDPRQLIWTNLKIKRYQRKVRQYVIYVIVALTIIFFMTPFGFISDLTTLEYLKIYLPFSKSIVNVDAIQTVLEAFLPQLALMIFLALLLKFLLFLSKAEGILSESHVVRAASGRYFYFSV
;
A
#
# COMPACT_ATOMS: atom_id res chain seq x y z
N MET A 1 -6.64 42.51 4.69
CA MET A 1 -7.14 41.39 5.54
C MET A 1 -7.80 40.22 4.78
N LYS A 2 -8.16 40.33 3.49
CA LYS A 2 -8.73 39.22 2.68
C LYS A 2 -7.74 38.08 2.34
N CYS A 3 -6.43 38.32 2.40
CA CYS A 3 -5.42 37.33 2.02
C CYS A 3 -5.21 36.20 3.05
N ARG A 4 -5.46 36.44 4.35
CA ARG A 4 -5.19 35.46 5.42
C ARG A 4 -6.31 34.41 5.59
N ALA A 5 -7.53 34.72 5.15
CA ALA A 5 -8.68 33.81 5.23
C ALA A 5 -8.64 32.71 4.15
N SER A 6 -8.10 33.02 2.97
CA SER A 6 -7.92 32.04 1.89
C SER A 6 -6.82 31.02 2.22
N SER A 7 -5.73 31.45 2.89
CA SER A 7 -4.66 30.55 3.34
C SER A 7 -5.14 29.51 4.34
N ILE A 8 -6.05 29.88 5.26
CA ILE A 8 -6.58 28.95 6.28
C ILE A 8 -7.56 27.95 5.65
N GLN A 9 -8.39 28.37 4.68
CA GLN A 9 -9.25 27.45 3.94
C GLN A 9 -8.45 26.46 3.08
N ILE A 10 -7.35 26.91 2.46
CA ILE A 10 -6.44 26.04 1.70
C ILE A 10 -5.74 25.03 2.63
N ILE A 11 -5.23 25.48 3.79
CA ILE A 11 -4.63 24.58 4.78
C ILE A 11 -5.67 23.56 5.30
N GLN A 12 -6.93 23.96 5.47
CA GLN A 12 -7.99 23.05 5.95
C GLN A 12 -8.47 22.05 4.90
N GLN A 13 -8.60 22.47 3.64
CA GLN A 13 -8.88 21.58 2.50
C GLN A 13 -7.72 20.58 2.30
N ILE A 14 -6.47 21.06 2.38
CA ILE A 14 -5.28 20.21 2.36
C ILE A 14 -5.30 19.24 3.56
N THR A 15 -5.66 19.67 4.77
CA THR A 15 -5.75 18.73 5.91
C THR A 15 -6.87 17.72 5.76
N MET A 16 -8.01 18.06 5.15
CA MET A 16 -9.12 17.14 4.94
C MET A 16 -8.82 16.13 3.81
N TRP A 17 -8.19 16.58 2.72
CA TRP A 17 -7.61 15.70 1.71
C TRP A 17 -6.54 14.81 2.32
N THR A 18 -5.59 15.35 3.08
CA THR A 18 -4.61 14.51 3.81
C THR A 18 -5.26 13.62 4.86
N CYS A 19 -6.47 13.88 5.33
CA CYS A 19 -7.17 13.04 6.32
C CYS A 19 -7.91 11.89 5.61
N LEU A 20 -8.49 12.15 4.44
CA LEU A 20 -9.07 11.13 3.56
C LEU A 20 -7.96 10.26 2.94
N ASP A 21 -6.88 10.88 2.47
CA ASP A 21 -5.66 10.22 2.02
C ASP A 21 -4.95 9.54 3.17
N ASN A 22 -4.99 10.04 4.42
CA ASN A 22 -4.48 9.31 5.57
C ASN A 22 -5.39 8.15 5.98
N VAL A 23 -6.71 8.23 5.83
CA VAL A 23 -7.60 7.09 6.10
C VAL A 23 -7.41 6.02 5.03
N CYS A 24 -7.33 6.39 3.75
CA CYS A 24 -6.92 5.51 2.66
C CYS A 24 -5.50 4.98 2.87
N ALA A 25 -4.53 5.82 3.22
CA ALA A 25 -3.16 5.40 3.51
C ALA A 25 -3.08 4.53 4.77
N THR A 26 -3.97 4.70 5.75
CA THR A 26 -4.02 3.82 6.94
C THR A 26 -4.64 2.48 6.56
N ILE A 27 -5.72 2.46 5.76
CA ILE A 27 -6.32 1.24 5.19
C ILE A 27 -5.29 0.50 4.31
N PHE A 28 -4.48 1.24 3.54
CA PHE A 28 -3.42 0.72 2.70
C PHE A 28 -2.16 0.33 3.48
N LEU A 29 -1.82 1.01 4.59
CA LEU A 29 -0.71 0.64 5.48
C LEU A 29 -1.09 -0.56 6.35
N THR A 30 -2.36 -0.72 6.73
CA THR A 30 -2.88 -1.97 7.29
C THR A 30 -2.95 -3.05 6.22
N GLY A 31 -3.30 -2.69 4.97
CA GLY A 31 -3.18 -3.56 3.81
C GLY A 31 -1.74 -3.97 3.51
N PHE A 32 -0.76 -3.10 3.80
CA PHE A 32 0.68 -3.33 3.69
C PHE A 32 1.17 -4.27 4.80
N PHE A 33 0.64 -4.16 6.02
CA PHE A 33 0.83 -5.18 7.06
C PHE A 33 0.18 -6.53 6.66
N LEU A 34 -0.98 -6.51 5.99
CA LEU A 34 -1.63 -7.72 5.44
C LEU A 34 -0.97 -8.27 4.15
N THR A 35 -0.15 -7.50 3.43
CA THR A 35 0.55 -7.95 2.20
C THR A 35 2.05 -8.14 2.37
N ASP A 36 2.63 -7.78 3.53
CA ASP A 36 3.90 -8.34 3.99
C ASP A 36 3.71 -9.79 4.50
N ALA A 37 2.44 -10.25 4.61
CA ALA A 37 2.09 -11.66 4.64
C ALA A 37 2.21 -12.26 3.24
N ALA A 38 3.00 -13.33 3.14
CA ALA A 38 3.21 -14.09 1.93
C ALA A 38 1.87 -14.48 1.26
N PRO A 39 1.83 -14.61 -0.09
CA PRO A 39 0.67 -15.16 -0.78
C PRO A 39 0.31 -16.53 -0.16
N PRO A 40 -0.99 -16.86 -0.04
CA PRO A 40 -1.45 -18.05 0.67
C PRO A 40 -1.17 -19.28 -0.19
N GLU A 41 0.08 -19.73 -0.23
CA GLU A 41 0.40 -21.04 -0.77
C GLU A 41 1.58 -21.67 -0.02
N GLN A 42 1.19 -22.56 0.92
CA GLN A 42 2.00 -23.60 1.57
C GLN A 42 3.04 -23.16 2.63
N LEU A 43 2.55 -22.58 3.73
CA LEU A 43 3.25 -22.55 5.03
C LEU A 43 2.96 -23.85 5.83
N PRO A 44 3.91 -24.41 6.60
CA PRO A 44 3.65 -25.51 7.55
C PRO A 44 2.62 -25.13 8.62
N ASP A 45 1.89 -26.11 9.18
CA ASP A 45 0.69 -25.88 10.01
C ASP A 45 0.91 -25.04 11.29
N SER A 46 2.13 -25.02 11.84
CA SER A 46 2.51 -24.17 12.99
C SER A 46 2.48 -22.68 12.67
N ASP A 47 2.90 -22.33 11.45
CA ASP A 47 3.05 -20.96 10.98
C ASP A 47 1.70 -20.35 10.57
N LYS A 48 0.71 -21.20 10.22
CA LYS A 48 -0.67 -20.77 9.92
C LYS A 48 -1.41 -20.21 11.14
N ASN A 49 -1.17 -20.74 12.34
CA ASN A 49 -1.81 -20.25 13.56
C ASN A 49 -1.22 -18.90 13.97
N THR A 50 0.11 -18.75 13.91
CA THR A 50 0.81 -17.49 14.17
C THR A 50 0.43 -16.41 13.14
N GLN A 51 0.34 -16.78 11.87
CA GLN A 51 -0.11 -15.90 10.79
C GLN A 51 -1.57 -15.46 11.00
N ARG A 52 -2.45 -16.39 11.37
CA ARG A 52 -3.85 -16.09 11.69
C ARG A 52 -3.99 -15.17 12.91
N GLU A 53 -3.14 -15.33 13.92
CA GLU A 53 -3.10 -14.44 15.08
C GLU A 53 -2.64 -13.02 14.70
N ALA A 54 -1.61 -12.89 13.86
CA ALA A 54 -1.17 -11.60 13.32
C ALA A 54 -2.25 -10.92 12.46
N ASP A 55 -2.96 -11.70 11.63
CA ASP A 55 -4.07 -11.21 10.80
C ASP A 55 -5.26 -10.75 11.67
N ILE A 56 -5.54 -11.44 12.78
CA ILE A 56 -6.56 -11.06 13.76
C ILE A 56 -6.15 -9.77 14.51
N GLU A 57 -4.90 -9.64 14.93
CA GLU A 57 -4.41 -8.42 15.59
C GLU A 57 -4.44 -7.21 14.66
N ALA A 58 -4.05 -7.39 13.39
CA ALA A 58 -4.14 -6.34 12.38
C ALA A 58 -5.60 -5.94 12.11
N GLY A 59 -6.50 -6.92 12.01
CA GLY A 59 -7.94 -6.68 11.91
C GLY A 59 -8.51 -5.94 13.11
N ASN A 60 -8.07 -6.27 14.32
CA ASN A 60 -8.47 -5.58 15.56
C ASN A 60 -7.94 -4.14 15.63
N LEU A 61 -6.74 -3.87 15.13
CA LEU A 61 -6.22 -2.51 15.01
C LEU A 61 -7.05 -1.69 14.02
N LEU A 62 -7.38 -2.25 12.86
CA LEU A 62 -8.21 -1.58 11.86
C LEU A 62 -9.62 -1.29 12.40
N LEU A 63 -10.25 -2.29 13.02
CA LEU A 63 -11.56 -2.14 13.64
C LEU A 63 -11.51 -1.12 14.78
N GLY A 64 -10.45 -1.11 15.58
CA GLY A 64 -10.21 -0.10 16.61
C GLY A 64 -10.12 1.32 16.04
N ILE A 65 -9.38 1.51 14.95
CA ILE A 65 -9.27 2.83 14.29
C ILE A 65 -10.62 3.27 13.71
N LEU A 66 -11.34 2.38 13.05
CA LEU A 66 -12.66 2.66 12.47
C LEU A 66 -13.69 3.00 13.56
N VAL A 67 -13.77 2.19 14.62
CA VAL A 67 -14.68 2.42 15.74
C VAL A 67 -14.34 3.72 16.48
N LEU A 68 -13.08 4.00 16.77
CA LEU A 68 -12.67 5.25 17.42
C LEU A 68 -12.96 6.47 16.54
N SER A 69 -12.70 6.38 15.24
CA SER A 69 -13.05 7.46 14.32
C SER A 69 -14.55 7.69 14.29
N GLY A 70 -15.38 6.65 14.24
CA GLY A 70 -16.83 6.76 14.28
C GLY A 70 -17.35 7.37 15.59
N ILE A 71 -16.86 6.90 16.74
CA ILE A 71 -17.25 7.39 18.07
C ILE A 71 -16.87 8.87 18.26
N VAL A 72 -15.75 9.32 17.69
CA VAL A 72 -15.31 10.73 17.81
C VAL A 72 -15.98 11.62 16.76
N LEU A 73 -16.23 11.13 15.54
CA LEU A 73 -16.86 11.94 14.48
C LEU A 73 -18.33 12.25 14.79
N LEU A 74 -19.08 11.26 15.29
CA LEU A 74 -20.53 11.35 15.47
C LEU A 74 -20.95 12.47 16.47
N PRO A 75 -20.39 12.58 17.69
CA PRO A 75 -20.70 13.65 18.62
C PRO A 75 -20.09 15.00 18.23
N VAL A 76 -19.16 15.05 17.28
CA VAL A 76 -18.65 16.32 16.73
C VAL A 76 -19.54 16.81 15.58
N LEU A 77 -20.01 15.92 14.72
CA LEU A 77 -20.88 16.23 13.58
C LEU A 77 -22.31 16.62 14.00
N LEU A 78 -22.89 15.97 15.01
CA LEU A 78 -24.24 16.27 15.50
C LEU A 78 -24.44 17.72 15.97
N PRO A 79 -23.60 18.29 16.85
CA PRO A 79 -23.74 19.68 17.28
C PRO A 79 -23.44 20.67 16.17
N ILE A 80 -22.53 20.35 15.23
CA ILE A 80 -22.27 21.16 14.04
C ILE A 80 -23.53 21.20 13.16
N ALA A 81 -24.16 20.06 12.90
CA ALA A 81 -25.41 19.97 12.13
C ALA A 81 -26.59 20.68 12.83
N ALA A 82 -26.69 20.60 14.16
CA ALA A 82 -27.74 21.28 14.92
C ALA A 82 -27.57 22.81 14.95
N THR A 83 -26.33 23.31 15.01
CA THR A 83 -26.07 24.77 15.03
C THR A 83 -26.26 25.45 13.69
N VAL A 84 -26.10 24.77 12.55
CA VAL A 84 -26.47 25.36 11.24
C VAL A 84 -27.98 25.52 11.06
N ASP A 85 -28.82 24.76 11.77
CA ASP A 85 -30.27 25.00 11.80
C ASP A 85 -30.65 26.29 12.54
N SER A 86 -29.76 26.85 13.37
CA SER A 86 -29.97 28.16 13.99
C SER A 86 -29.93 29.31 12.98
N LEU A 87 -29.52 29.06 11.72
CA LEU A 87 -29.59 30.00 10.60
C LEU A 87 -30.76 29.74 9.64
N LYS A 88 -31.78 28.96 10.04
CA LYS A 88 -33.03 28.77 9.29
C LYS A 88 -34.05 29.89 9.55
N SER A 89 -33.58 31.14 9.64
CA SER A 89 -34.46 32.31 9.69
C SER A 89 -33.93 33.44 8.80
N THR A 90 -33.67 33.14 7.52
CA THR A 90 -33.92 34.09 6.42
C THR A 90 -33.78 33.41 5.06
N ARG A 91 -34.89 33.39 4.31
CA ARG A 91 -35.03 33.17 2.86
C ARG A 91 -35.00 31.72 2.37
N ALA A 92 -36.22 31.18 2.27
CA ALA A 92 -36.57 30.15 1.31
C ALA A 92 -36.71 30.77 -0.08
N THR A 93 -35.84 30.36 -1.02
CA THR A 93 -36.17 30.16 -2.44
C THR A 93 -35.01 29.36 -3.07
N GLU A 94 -35.38 28.50 -4.01
CA GLU A 94 -34.53 27.74 -4.95
C GLU A 94 -34.05 26.32 -4.60
N SER A 95 -34.01 25.52 -5.66
CA SER A 95 -34.53 24.17 -5.88
C SER A 95 -33.62 22.99 -5.49
N ASN A 96 -34.27 21.81 -5.39
CA ASN A 96 -33.73 20.44 -5.42
C ASN A 96 -32.76 19.98 -4.30
N GLY A 97 -33.31 19.89 -3.09
CA GLY A 97 -33.55 18.61 -2.39
C GLY A 97 -32.41 17.70 -1.95
N THR A 98 -31.39 17.41 -2.77
CA THR A 98 -30.41 16.35 -2.46
C THR A 98 -28.99 16.89 -2.27
N PHE A 99 -28.64 17.99 -2.96
CA PHE A 99 -27.32 18.62 -2.87
C PHE A 99 -27.18 19.62 -1.71
N ARG A 100 -28.30 20.19 -1.23
CA ARG A 100 -28.31 21.12 -0.08
C ARG A 100 -28.03 20.41 1.24
N ASP A 101 -28.50 19.18 1.41
CA ASP A 101 -28.25 18.39 2.62
C ASP A 101 -26.81 17.88 2.69
N LEU A 102 -26.22 17.48 1.56
CA LEU A 102 -24.79 17.14 1.49
C LEU A 102 -23.91 18.36 1.75
N SER A 103 -24.18 19.51 1.13
CA SER A 103 -23.39 20.75 1.35
C SER A 103 -23.50 21.30 2.77
N LYS A 104 -24.53 20.89 3.53
CA LYS A 104 -24.68 21.17 4.97
C LYS A 104 -23.70 20.35 5.84
N LEU A 105 -23.23 19.20 5.35
CA LEU A 105 -22.21 18.34 5.97
C LEU A 105 -20.78 18.76 5.59
N TYR A 106 -20.59 19.51 4.50
CA TYR A 106 -19.28 20.00 4.08
C TYR A 106 -18.99 21.41 4.62
N MET A 107 -17.75 21.64 5.05
CA MET A 107 -17.24 22.90 5.64
C MET A 107 -17.28 24.12 4.69
N GLY A 108 -17.86 24.00 3.50
CA GLY A 108 -17.95 25.09 2.52
C GLY A 108 -18.75 26.31 2.99
N HIS A 109 -19.59 26.15 4.04
CA HIS A 109 -20.46 27.20 4.58
C HIS A 109 -19.95 27.90 5.86
N VAL A 110 -18.72 27.62 6.31
CA VAL A 110 -18.20 28.18 7.57
C VAL A 110 -17.75 29.63 7.39
N LYS A 111 -18.50 30.56 8.01
CA LYS A 111 -18.17 31.99 8.07
C LYS A 111 -16.86 32.19 8.86
N ALA A 112 -15.95 33.01 8.31
CA ALA A 112 -14.70 33.34 8.99
C ALA A 112 -14.98 33.90 10.40
N LYS A 113 -14.25 33.40 11.42
CA LYS A 113 -14.35 33.71 12.87
C LYS A 113 -15.33 32.87 13.70
N SER A 114 -15.81 31.73 13.21
CA SER A 114 -16.70 30.83 13.97
C SER A 114 -15.95 29.89 14.94
N PRO A 115 -16.45 29.64 16.17
CA PRO A 115 -15.87 28.68 17.12
C PRO A 115 -15.88 27.21 16.63
N HIS A 116 -16.69 26.88 15.63
CA HIS A 116 -16.79 25.51 15.08
C HIS A 116 -15.48 25.01 14.47
N LEU A 117 -14.63 25.91 13.97
CA LEU A 117 -13.33 25.55 13.39
C LEU A 117 -12.39 24.93 14.44
N TRP A 118 -12.38 25.50 15.65
CA TRP A 118 -11.60 24.97 16.77
C TRP A 118 -12.10 23.60 17.23
N ALA A 119 -13.41 23.36 17.23
CA ALA A 119 -13.97 22.06 17.57
C ALA A 119 -13.51 20.96 16.59
N ILE A 120 -13.50 21.24 15.28
CA ILE A 120 -13.05 20.29 14.26
C ILE A 120 -11.53 20.08 14.31
N LEU A 121 -10.77 21.13 14.60
CA LEU A 121 -9.32 21.05 14.82
C LEU A 121 -9.02 20.10 15.99
N ILE A 122 -9.64 20.32 17.16
CA ILE A 122 -9.46 19.49 18.36
C ILE A 122 -9.86 18.05 18.07
N ALA A 123 -10.99 17.82 17.40
CA ALA A 123 -11.43 16.47 17.02
C ALA A 123 -10.41 15.74 16.14
N THR A 124 -9.82 16.42 15.15
CA THR A 124 -8.80 15.84 14.27
C THR A 124 -7.52 15.49 15.03
N TYR A 125 -7.07 16.36 15.94
CA TYR A 125 -5.92 16.08 16.82
C TYR A 125 -6.18 14.90 17.75
N LEU A 126 -7.39 14.80 18.32
CA LEU A 126 -7.77 13.65 19.17
C LEU A 126 -7.73 12.35 18.38
N ILE A 127 -8.34 12.31 17.19
CA ILE A 127 -8.32 11.12 16.31
C ILE A 127 -6.88 10.74 15.95
N SER A 128 -6.05 11.72 15.59
CA SER A 128 -4.64 11.49 15.28
C SER A 128 -3.87 10.92 16.47
N PHE A 129 -4.05 11.49 17.67
CA PHE A 129 -3.45 10.99 18.90
C PHE A 129 -3.83 9.53 19.18
N PHE A 130 -5.12 9.19 19.08
CA PHE A 130 -5.58 7.81 19.26
C PHE A 130 -5.01 6.85 18.21
N ARG A 131 -4.95 7.27 16.94
CA ARG A 131 -4.31 6.46 15.87
C ARG A 131 -2.84 6.20 16.18
N TYR A 132 -2.07 7.23 16.53
CA TYR A 132 -0.66 7.07 16.90
C TYR A 132 -0.48 6.21 18.15
N TYR A 133 -1.36 6.33 19.15
CA TYR A 133 -1.34 5.50 20.35
C TYR A 133 -1.57 4.02 20.05
N LEU A 134 -2.58 3.69 19.24
CA LEU A 134 -2.83 2.30 18.81
C LEU A 134 -1.68 1.76 17.97
N LEU A 135 -1.17 2.55 17.04
CA LEU A 135 -0.04 2.17 16.19
C LEU A 135 1.20 1.91 17.03
N TRP A 136 1.49 2.76 18.01
CA TRP A 136 2.60 2.59 18.94
C TRP A 136 2.43 1.34 19.80
N LYS A 137 1.22 1.06 20.29
CA LYS A 137 0.91 -0.15 21.08
C LYS A 137 1.22 -1.41 20.27
N VAL A 138 0.69 -1.53 19.06
CA VAL A 138 0.93 -2.71 18.19
C VAL A 138 2.38 -2.77 17.73
N TYR A 139 2.97 -1.63 17.35
CA TYR A 139 4.38 -1.56 16.96
C TYR A 139 5.31 -2.08 18.06
N LYS A 140 4.98 -1.82 19.34
CA LYS A 140 5.76 -2.33 20.47
C LYS A 140 5.55 -3.84 20.70
N GLN A 141 4.41 -4.39 20.32
CA GLN A 141 4.08 -5.82 20.47
C GLN A 141 4.72 -6.69 19.37
N VAL A 142 4.74 -6.22 18.13
CA VAL A 142 5.22 -6.98 16.95
C VAL A 142 6.65 -7.54 17.12
N PRO A 143 7.65 -6.82 17.67
CA PRO A 143 8.98 -7.38 17.90
C PRO A 143 9.00 -8.56 18.89
N GLY A 144 8.09 -8.56 19.88
CA GLY A 144 7.93 -9.66 20.83
C GLY A 144 7.42 -10.91 20.13
N LEU A 145 6.33 -10.78 19.37
CA LEU A 145 5.78 -11.88 18.55
C LEU A 145 6.81 -12.41 17.54
N ARG A 146 7.60 -11.51 16.94
CA ARG A 146 8.70 -11.89 16.05
C ARG A 146 9.80 -12.65 16.80
N ALA A 147 10.15 -12.23 18.02
CA ALA A 147 11.14 -12.93 18.83
C ALA A 147 10.64 -14.33 19.20
N ASP A 148 9.38 -14.46 19.63
CA ASP A 148 8.74 -15.73 19.98
C ASP A 148 8.69 -16.68 18.77
N ALA A 149 8.31 -16.17 17.59
CA ALA A 149 8.31 -16.93 16.34
C ALA A 149 9.71 -17.40 15.92
N LEU A 150 10.75 -16.56 16.13
CA LEU A 150 12.14 -16.92 15.85
C LEU A 150 12.74 -17.90 16.88
N MET A 151 12.24 -17.89 18.12
CA MET A 151 12.63 -18.81 19.20
C MET A 151 11.90 -20.16 19.14
N SER A 152 10.93 -20.31 18.24
CA SER A 152 10.21 -21.57 18.01
C SER A 152 11.20 -22.75 17.84
N PRO A 153 10.93 -23.92 18.45
CA PRO A 153 11.81 -25.08 18.38
C PRO A 153 11.95 -25.67 16.96
N GLU A 154 11.15 -25.20 16.01
CA GLU A 154 11.19 -25.65 14.61
C GLU A 154 12.53 -25.29 13.94
N VAL A 155 13.19 -26.31 13.40
CA VAL A 155 14.47 -26.18 12.71
C VAL A 155 14.21 -25.89 11.24
N LYS A 156 14.29 -24.62 10.83
CA LYS A 156 14.14 -24.23 9.42
C LYS A 156 15.50 -24.23 8.70
N PRO A 157 15.62 -24.77 7.47
CA PRO A 157 16.90 -24.84 6.75
C PRO A 157 17.47 -23.45 6.39
N GLU A 158 16.60 -22.46 6.26
CA GLU A 158 16.95 -21.05 6.02
C GLU A 158 17.82 -20.44 7.15
N GLN A 159 17.69 -20.92 8.39
CA GLN A 159 18.45 -20.41 9.54
C GLN A 159 19.93 -20.78 9.48
N PHE A 160 20.29 -21.79 8.68
CA PHE A 160 21.67 -22.26 8.49
C PHE A 160 22.25 -21.84 7.13
N ALA A 161 21.40 -21.28 6.25
CA ALA A 161 21.76 -20.98 4.88
C ALA A 161 21.96 -19.48 4.68
N VAL A 162 23.02 -19.15 3.97
CA VAL A 162 23.32 -17.78 3.58
C VAL A 162 23.48 -17.74 2.07
N LEU A 163 22.84 -16.75 1.46
CA LEU A 163 22.91 -16.53 0.03
C LEU A 163 24.04 -15.55 -0.29
N VAL A 164 24.99 -16.00 -1.10
CA VAL A 164 26.10 -15.20 -1.60
C VAL A 164 25.86 -14.90 -3.07
N THR A 165 25.88 -13.62 -3.45
CA THR A 165 25.77 -13.17 -4.84
C THR A 165 26.99 -12.36 -5.26
N ASP A 166 27.17 -12.20 -6.58
CA ASP A 166 28.26 -11.40 -7.16
C ASP A 166 29.66 -11.97 -6.86
N ILE A 167 29.79 -13.30 -6.99
CA ILE A 167 31.08 -13.99 -6.91
C ILE A 167 31.92 -13.56 -8.12
N PRO A 168 33.17 -13.08 -7.92
CA PRO A 168 34.01 -12.66 -9.04
C PRO A 168 34.36 -13.88 -9.91
N PRO A 169 34.43 -13.73 -11.24
CA PRO A 169 34.90 -14.79 -12.12
C PRO A 169 36.35 -15.14 -11.80
N PHE A 170 36.69 -16.41 -11.97
CA PHE A 170 38.05 -16.90 -11.75
C PHE A 170 39.04 -16.25 -12.74
N PRO A 171 40.28 -15.94 -12.31
CA PRO A 171 41.29 -15.37 -13.19
C PRO A 171 41.66 -16.35 -14.31
N VAL A 172 41.70 -15.83 -15.54
CA VAL A 172 42.04 -16.56 -16.78
C VAL A 172 43.53 -16.88 -16.77
N GLY A 173 43.92 -17.97 -16.11
CA GLY A 173 45.32 -18.38 -15.99
C GLY A 173 45.55 -19.71 -15.28
N GLN A 174 44.56 -20.27 -14.59
CA GLN A 174 44.65 -21.60 -13.98
C GLN A 174 43.99 -22.67 -14.86
N THR A 175 44.81 -23.62 -15.30
CA THR A 175 44.54 -24.73 -16.21
C THR A 175 43.44 -25.67 -15.74
N ARG A 176 42.42 -25.88 -16.59
CA ARG A 176 41.78 -27.19 -16.85
C ARG A 176 40.76 -27.06 -17.99
N LYS A 177 41.06 -27.70 -19.13
CA LYS A 177 40.20 -27.76 -20.33
C LYS A 177 38.94 -28.64 -20.15
N ALA A 178 38.83 -29.37 -19.02
CA ALA A 178 37.61 -30.09 -18.62
C ALA A 178 36.62 -29.21 -17.80
N GLN A 179 37.00 -27.97 -17.45
CA GLN A 179 36.15 -27.03 -16.73
C GLN A 179 35.37 -26.09 -17.65
N ASP A 180 35.72 -25.93 -18.94
CA ASP A 180 35.04 -25.00 -19.86
C ASP A 180 33.55 -25.31 -20.01
N THR A 181 33.16 -26.58 -20.12
CA THR A 181 31.73 -26.95 -20.25
C THR A 181 30.93 -26.76 -18.94
N ARG A 182 31.59 -26.71 -17.77
CA ARG A 182 30.95 -26.37 -16.48
C ARG A 182 30.99 -24.87 -16.17
N ARG A 183 31.99 -24.15 -16.68
CA ARG A 183 32.18 -22.69 -16.51
C ARG A 183 31.00 -21.92 -17.09
N ASP A 184 30.52 -22.29 -18.27
CA ASP A 184 29.40 -21.59 -18.92
C ASP A 184 28.05 -21.75 -18.18
N LYS A 185 27.94 -22.78 -17.33
CA LYS A 185 26.73 -23.06 -16.53
C LYS A 185 26.83 -22.58 -15.08
N GLN A 186 28.02 -22.18 -14.60
CA GLN A 186 28.21 -21.81 -13.21
C GLN A 186 27.70 -20.39 -12.99
N GLN A 187 26.73 -20.24 -12.09
CA GLN A 187 26.16 -18.94 -11.76
C GLN A 187 27.08 -18.18 -10.78
N ASP A 188 27.08 -16.85 -10.85
CA ASP A 188 27.83 -15.94 -9.96
C ASP A 188 27.20 -15.84 -8.55
N SER A 189 26.44 -16.86 -8.14
CA SER A 189 25.70 -16.92 -6.88
C SER A 189 25.79 -18.32 -6.28
N ALA A 190 25.87 -18.43 -4.96
CA ALA A 190 25.97 -19.69 -4.24
C ALA A 190 25.18 -19.64 -2.92
N LEU A 191 24.63 -20.78 -2.52
CA LEU A 191 24.10 -21.00 -1.17
C LEU A 191 25.17 -21.65 -0.32
N VAL A 192 25.46 -21.05 0.83
CA VAL A 192 26.46 -21.54 1.79
C VAL A 192 25.73 -21.97 3.05
N PHE A 193 25.94 -23.21 3.46
CA PHE A 193 25.36 -23.77 4.67
C PHE A 193 26.40 -23.79 5.79
N PHE A 194 25.99 -23.34 6.98
CA PHE A 194 26.81 -23.34 8.18
C PHE A 194 26.32 -24.41 9.15
N THR A 195 27.22 -24.89 10.01
CA THR A 195 26.88 -25.82 11.09
C THR A 195 26.10 -25.16 12.23
N SER A 196 26.20 -23.83 12.37
CA SER A 196 25.57 -23.06 13.45
C SER A 196 24.78 -21.86 12.91
N ARG A 197 23.58 -21.67 13.45
CA ARG A 197 22.67 -20.53 13.15
C ARG A 197 23.32 -19.18 13.47
N VAL A 198 24.09 -19.13 14.56
CA VAL A 198 24.78 -17.90 15.00
C VAL A 198 25.86 -17.51 13.99
N ILE A 199 26.60 -18.51 13.48
CA ILE A 199 27.64 -18.27 12.46
C ILE A 199 26.99 -17.78 11.17
N ALA A 200 25.91 -18.42 10.71
CA ALA A 200 25.16 -18.00 9.53
C ALA A 200 24.67 -16.54 9.65
N ALA A 201 24.02 -16.19 10.76
CA ALA A 201 23.53 -14.83 11.00
C ALA A 201 24.67 -13.79 11.05
N SER A 202 25.77 -14.12 11.73
CA SER A 202 26.94 -13.24 11.80
C SER A 202 27.63 -13.05 10.44
N ALA A 203 27.66 -14.11 9.61
CA ALA A 203 28.21 -14.05 8.27
C ALA A 203 27.33 -13.18 7.36
N ALA A 204 26.01 -13.27 7.46
CA ALA A 204 25.09 -12.45 6.66
C ALA A 204 25.13 -10.95 6.98
N GLN A 205 25.57 -10.58 8.18
CA GLN A 205 25.64 -9.19 8.63
C GLN A 205 26.97 -8.49 8.33
N ARG A 206 28.02 -9.24 7.94
CA ARG A 206 29.36 -8.70 7.72
C ARG A 206 29.66 -8.46 6.24
N LEU A 207 30.49 -7.45 5.97
CA LEU A 207 31.04 -7.21 4.63
C LEU A 207 32.26 -8.11 4.41
N HIS A 208 32.19 -9.00 3.41
CA HIS A 208 33.23 -10.02 3.16
C HIS A 208 34.33 -9.58 2.18
N ALA A 209 34.16 -8.45 1.51
CA ALA A 209 35.11 -7.92 0.54
C ALA A 209 35.33 -6.43 0.78
N GLN A 210 36.55 -5.93 0.52
CA GLN A 210 36.82 -4.49 0.55
C GLN A 210 35.92 -3.68 -0.41
N ASN A 211 35.44 -4.34 -1.47
CA ASN A 211 34.50 -3.77 -2.43
C ASN A 211 33.08 -4.25 -2.14
N VAL A 212 32.16 -3.33 -1.88
CA VAL A 212 30.74 -3.62 -1.61
C VAL A 212 30.01 -4.27 -2.79
N ASN A 213 30.49 -4.01 -4.02
CA ASN A 213 29.88 -4.55 -5.24
C ASN A 213 30.30 -6.01 -5.56
N LYS A 214 31.12 -6.64 -4.71
CA LYS A 214 31.59 -8.02 -4.89
C LYS A 214 31.25 -8.84 -3.65
N ARG A 215 30.77 -10.06 -3.83
CA ARG A 215 30.40 -10.99 -2.74
C ARG A 215 29.41 -10.34 -1.76
N THR A 216 28.22 -10.02 -2.25
CA THR A 216 27.12 -9.59 -1.39
C THR A 216 26.55 -10.80 -0.67
N VAL A 217 26.37 -10.69 0.64
CA VAL A 217 25.89 -11.79 1.47
C VAL A 217 24.58 -11.37 2.12
N THR A 218 23.55 -12.19 1.99
CA THR A 218 22.22 -11.96 2.58
C THR A 218 21.70 -13.26 3.20
N ASN A 219 20.87 -13.16 4.24
CA ASN A 219 20.17 -14.34 4.77
C ASN A 219 19.41 -15.02 3.63
N ALA A 220 19.53 -16.35 3.52
CA ALA A 220 18.81 -17.07 2.48
C ALA A 220 17.32 -17.12 2.86
N PRO A 221 16.40 -16.75 1.95
CA PRO A 221 14.98 -17.01 2.15
C PRO A 221 14.69 -18.50 1.99
N ASP A 222 13.48 -18.93 2.38
CA ASP A 222 13.00 -20.29 2.14
C ASP A 222 13.22 -20.68 0.65
N PRO A 223 13.83 -21.85 0.36
CA PRO A 223 14.04 -22.32 -1.00
C PRO A 223 12.78 -22.33 -1.88
N ARG A 224 11.58 -22.44 -1.31
CA ARG A 224 10.31 -22.34 -2.06
C ARG A 224 9.96 -20.92 -2.47
N GLN A 225 10.35 -19.93 -1.67
CA GLN A 225 10.11 -18.51 -1.95
C GLN A 225 11.16 -17.92 -2.88
N LEU A 226 12.26 -18.63 -3.14
CA LEU A 226 13.38 -18.15 -3.93
C LEU A 226 13.11 -18.27 -5.45
N ILE A 227 13.24 -17.15 -6.16
CA ILE A 227 13.06 -17.08 -7.61
C ILE A 227 14.40 -17.39 -8.29
N TRP A 228 14.60 -18.66 -8.63
CA TRP A 228 15.85 -19.18 -9.22
C TRP A 228 16.27 -18.47 -10.52
N THR A 229 15.32 -18.00 -11.32
CA THR A 229 15.59 -17.30 -12.58
C THR A 229 16.24 -15.93 -12.38
N ASN A 230 16.03 -15.30 -11.21
CA ASN A 230 16.55 -13.98 -10.84
C ASN A 230 17.92 -14.06 -10.14
N LEU A 231 18.37 -15.26 -9.79
CA LEU A 231 19.62 -15.48 -9.06
C LEU A 231 20.88 -15.16 -9.89
N LYS A 232 20.79 -15.34 -11.20
CA LYS A 232 21.88 -15.07 -12.17
C LYS A 232 22.18 -13.59 -12.41
N ILE A 233 21.30 -12.69 -11.97
CA ILE A 233 21.37 -11.27 -12.29
C ILE A 233 22.34 -10.58 -11.33
N LYS A 234 23.33 -9.86 -11.88
CA LYS A 234 24.32 -9.11 -11.08
C LYS A 234 23.70 -7.88 -10.42
N ARG A 235 24.28 -7.43 -9.30
CA ARG A 235 23.76 -6.28 -8.53
C ARG A 235 23.69 -4.98 -9.34
N TYR A 236 24.67 -4.72 -10.20
CA TYR A 236 24.63 -3.57 -11.12
C TYR A 236 23.46 -3.63 -12.09
N GLN A 237 23.23 -4.79 -12.73
CA GLN A 237 22.11 -4.99 -13.65
C GLN A 237 20.75 -4.85 -12.94
N ARG A 238 20.62 -5.33 -11.70
CA ARG A 238 19.42 -5.13 -10.87
C ARG A 238 19.14 -3.64 -10.65
N LYS A 239 20.18 -2.84 -10.37
CA LYS A 239 20.03 -1.38 -10.19
C LYS A 239 19.55 -0.68 -11.45
N VAL A 240 20.13 -1.01 -12.61
CA VAL A 240 19.67 -0.46 -13.90
C VAL A 240 18.21 -0.84 -14.17
N ARG A 241 17.83 -2.12 -13.98
CA ARG A 241 16.44 -2.57 -14.12
C ARG A 241 15.49 -1.86 -13.17
N GLN A 242 15.89 -1.65 -11.92
CA GLN A 242 15.10 -0.92 -10.93
C GLN A 242 14.81 0.52 -11.40
N TYR A 243 15.81 1.23 -11.94
CA TYR A 243 15.59 2.56 -12.50
C TYR A 243 14.65 2.55 -13.71
N VAL A 244 14.84 1.61 -14.65
CA VAL A 244 13.95 1.45 -15.80
C VAL A 244 12.51 1.22 -15.34
N ILE A 245 12.31 0.43 -14.29
CA ILE A 245 10.98 0.10 -13.78
C ILE A 245 10.35 1.29 -13.05
N TYR A 246 11.12 2.10 -12.34
CA TYR A 246 10.61 3.37 -11.81
C TYR A 246 10.15 4.32 -12.92
N VAL A 247 10.87 4.40 -14.04
CA VAL A 247 10.45 5.19 -15.20
C VAL A 247 9.15 4.64 -15.81
N ILE A 248 9.04 3.31 -15.97
CA ILE A 248 7.83 2.67 -16.48
C ILE A 248 6.63 2.92 -15.54
N VAL A 249 6.82 2.79 -14.22
CA VAL A 249 5.76 3.07 -13.24
C VAL A 249 5.32 4.53 -13.31
N ALA A 250 6.26 5.48 -13.44
CA ALA A 250 5.93 6.90 -13.61
C ALA A 250 5.10 7.16 -14.88
N LEU A 251 5.47 6.54 -16.00
CA LEU A 251 4.68 6.61 -17.24
C LEU A 251 3.30 5.96 -17.10
N THR A 252 3.22 4.86 -16.34
CA THR A 252 1.96 4.18 -16.05
C THR A 252 1.02 5.08 -15.24
N ILE A 253 1.54 5.83 -14.26
CA ILE A 253 0.73 6.80 -13.50
C ILE A 253 0.11 7.84 -14.45
N ILE A 254 0.90 8.42 -15.36
CA ILE A 254 0.41 9.41 -16.33
C ILE A 254 -0.66 8.78 -17.26
N PHE A 255 -0.43 7.57 -17.75
CA PHE A 255 -1.40 6.87 -18.61
C PHE A 255 -2.70 6.55 -17.87
N PHE A 256 -2.63 6.21 -16.59
CA PHE A 256 -3.80 5.87 -15.78
C PHE A 256 -4.62 7.10 -15.34
N MET A 257 -4.10 8.33 -15.48
CA MET A 257 -4.88 9.55 -15.26
C MET A 257 -6.04 9.70 -16.25
N THR A 258 -5.85 9.29 -17.51
CA THR A 258 -6.88 9.37 -18.56
C THR A 258 -8.13 8.51 -18.26
N PRO A 259 -8.02 7.19 -17.98
CA PRO A 259 -9.18 6.38 -17.64
C PRO A 259 -9.79 6.75 -16.28
N PHE A 260 -9.00 7.19 -15.30
CA PHE A 260 -9.55 7.69 -14.03
C PHE A 260 -10.40 8.95 -14.23
N GLY A 261 -9.92 9.89 -15.05
CA GLY A 261 -10.71 11.05 -15.47
C GLY A 261 -12.00 10.66 -16.17
N PHE A 262 -11.95 9.71 -17.10
CA PHE A 262 -13.15 9.20 -17.79
C PHE A 262 -14.17 8.58 -16.82
N ILE A 263 -13.72 7.80 -15.84
CA ILE A 263 -14.61 7.24 -14.80
C ILE A 263 -15.23 8.36 -13.96
N SER A 264 -14.47 9.41 -13.63
CA SER A 264 -14.98 10.58 -12.93
C SER A 264 -16.06 11.30 -13.77
N ASP A 265 -15.83 11.47 -15.07
CA ASP A 265 -16.78 12.11 -15.97
C ASP A 265 -18.08 11.29 -16.11
N LEU A 266 -17.98 9.96 -16.09
CA LEU A 266 -19.14 9.06 -16.11
C LEU A 266 -20.08 9.21 -14.90
N THR A 267 -19.60 9.80 -13.79
CA THR A 267 -20.47 10.09 -12.63
C THR A 267 -21.43 11.25 -12.87
N THR A 268 -21.29 11.98 -13.98
CA THR A 268 -22.17 13.08 -14.34
C THR A 268 -23.26 12.65 -15.34
N LEU A 269 -24.51 12.86 -14.96
CA LEU A 269 -25.73 12.36 -15.62
C LEU A 269 -25.89 12.82 -17.08
N GLU A 270 -25.31 13.96 -17.45
CA GLU A 270 -25.41 14.53 -18.80
C GLU A 270 -24.52 13.79 -19.82
N TYR A 271 -23.32 13.38 -19.40
CA TYR A 271 -22.35 12.72 -20.28
C TYR A 271 -22.66 11.23 -20.45
N LEU A 272 -23.24 10.59 -19.45
CA LEU A 272 -23.64 9.17 -19.52
C LEU A 272 -24.64 8.88 -20.66
N LYS A 273 -25.63 9.78 -20.84
CA LYS A 273 -26.67 9.66 -21.88
C LYS A 273 -26.13 9.85 -23.31
N ILE A 274 -24.98 10.50 -23.44
CA ILE A 274 -24.30 10.74 -24.71
C ILE A 274 -23.39 9.55 -25.06
N TYR A 275 -22.60 9.05 -24.09
CA TYR A 275 -21.64 7.97 -24.32
C TYR A 275 -22.26 6.57 -24.41
N LEU A 276 -23.39 6.29 -23.73
CA LEU A 276 -24.09 5.01 -23.82
C LEU A 276 -25.50 5.18 -24.41
N PRO A 277 -25.66 5.22 -25.75
CA PRO A 277 -26.96 5.43 -26.40
C PRO A 277 -27.95 4.27 -26.14
N PHE A 278 -27.46 3.08 -25.82
CA PHE A 278 -28.29 1.91 -25.49
C PHE A 278 -28.97 2.00 -24.11
N SER A 279 -28.47 2.87 -23.22
CA SER A 279 -29.06 3.06 -21.90
C SER A 279 -30.41 3.80 -21.96
N LYS A 280 -30.65 4.62 -23.00
CA LYS A 280 -31.89 5.40 -23.17
C LYS A 280 -33.16 4.54 -23.10
N SER A 281 -33.08 3.26 -23.46
CA SER A 281 -34.22 2.34 -23.45
C SER A 281 -34.46 1.65 -22.10
N ILE A 282 -33.46 1.57 -21.22
CA ILE A 282 -33.52 0.88 -19.92
C ILE A 282 -33.63 1.90 -18.76
N VAL A 283 -33.22 3.14 -19.01
CA VAL A 283 -33.15 4.28 -18.08
C VAL A 283 -34.44 5.13 -18.11
N ASN A 284 -35.62 4.51 -18.17
CA ASN A 284 -36.91 5.22 -18.04
C ASN A 284 -37.56 5.05 -16.66
N VAL A 285 -36.95 4.23 -15.78
CA VAL A 285 -37.37 4.08 -14.38
C VAL A 285 -36.33 4.74 -13.49
N ASP A 286 -36.72 5.83 -12.81
CA ASP A 286 -35.86 6.70 -11.98
C ASP A 286 -35.06 5.91 -10.92
N ALA A 287 -35.66 4.83 -10.39
CA ALA A 287 -35.02 3.94 -9.42
C ALA A 287 -33.87 3.08 -10.00
N ILE A 288 -33.95 2.66 -11.26
CA ILE A 288 -32.91 1.81 -11.88
C ILE A 288 -31.72 2.66 -12.31
N GLN A 289 -31.98 3.90 -12.73
CA GLN A 289 -30.95 4.85 -13.13
C GLN A 289 -29.98 5.17 -11.99
N THR A 290 -30.51 5.52 -10.82
CA THR A 290 -29.71 5.89 -9.64
C THR A 290 -28.82 4.76 -9.14
N VAL A 291 -29.34 3.52 -9.18
CA VAL A 291 -28.55 2.33 -8.81
C VAL A 291 -27.47 2.08 -9.86
N LEU A 292 -27.81 2.05 -11.15
CA LEU A 292 -26.84 1.77 -12.21
C LEU A 292 -25.72 2.83 -12.25
N GLU A 293 -26.05 4.10 -12.06
CA GLU A 293 -25.11 5.23 -12.05
C GLU A 293 -24.15 5.18 -10.84
N ALA A 294 -24.58 4.60 -9.71
CA ALA A 294 -23.70 4.40 -8.55
C ALA A 294 -22.80 3.15 -8.69
N PHE A 295 -23.30 2.06 -9.26
CA PHE A 295 -22.57 0.79 -9.35
C PHE A 295 -21.61 0.72 -10.56
N LEU A 296 -21.94 1.36 -11.68
CA LEU A 296 -21.15 1.32 -12.91
C LEU A 296 -19.72 1.88 -12.76
N PRO A 297 -19.50 3.11 -12.25
CA PRO A 297 -18.15 3.64 -12.06
C PRO A 297 -17.37 2.83 -11.02
N GLN A 298 -18.06 2.31 -9.99
CA GLN A 298 -17.44 1.51 -8.94
C GLN A 298 -16.90 0.17 -9.47
N LEU A 299 -17.67 -0.54 -10.30
CA LEU A 299 -17.21 -1.77 -10.93
C LEU A 299 -16.09 -1.52 -11.93
N ALA A 300 -16.19 -0.47 -12.74
CA ALA A 300 -15.14 -0.08 -13.67
C ALA A 300 -13.82 0.22 -12.95
N LEU A 301 -13.88 0.99 -11.86
CA LEU A 301 -12.72 1.30 -11.02
C LEU A 301 -12.10 0.04 -10.41
N MET A 302 -12.92 -0.85 -9.86
CA MET A 302 -12.44 -2.11 -9.26
C MET A 302 -11.70 -3.01 -10.26
N ILE A 303 -12.26 -3.18 -11.47
CA ILE A 303 -11.63 -3.97 -12.53
C ILE A 303 -10.30 -3.33 -12.95
N PHE A 304 -10.28 -2.01 -13.10
CA PHE A 304 -9.09 -1.27 -13.50
C PHE A 304 -7.98 -1.33 -12.45
N LEU A 305 -8.34 -1.24 -11.17
CA LEU A 305 -7.41 -1.38 -10.05
C LEU A 305 -6.87 -2.82 -9.92
N ALA A 306 -7.70 -3.83 -10.16
CA ALA A 306 -7.27 -5.22 -10.18
C ALA A 306 -6.29 -5.51 -11.32
N LEU A 307 -6.51 -4.91 -12.50
CA LEU A 307 -5.57 -4.98 -13.62
C LEU A 307 -4.23 -4.34 -13.27
N LEU A 308 -4.26 -3.18 -12.61
CA LEU A 308 -3.05 -2.49 -12.15
C LEU A 308 -2.23 -3.36 -11.18
N LEU A 309 -2.85 -3.99 -10.18
CA LEU A 309 -2.14 -4.85 -9.23
C LEU A 309 -1.41 -6.00 -9.94
N LYS A 310 -2.06 -6.64 -10.92
CA LYS A 310 -1.45 -7.69 -11.74
C LYS A 310 -0.26 -7.16 -12.54
N PHE A 311 -0.39 -5.98 -13.12
CA PHE A 311 0.67 -5.33 -13.88
C PHE A 311 1.87 -4.93 -13.00
N LEU A 312 1.64 -4.35 -11.82
CA LEU A 312 2.69 -3.98 -10.87
C LEU A 312 3.43 -5.20 -10.31
N LEU A 313 2.73 -6.31 -10.07
CA LEU A 313 3.36 -7.59 -9.69
C LEU A 313 4.25 -8.12 -10.81
N PHE A 314 3.80 -8.05 -12.06
CA PHE A 314 4.61 -8.45 -13.21
C PHE A 314 5.89 -7.62 -13.33
N LEU A 315 5.80 -6.30 -13.21
CA LEU A 315 6.98 -5.41 -13.18
C LEU A 315 7.90 -5.73 -12.00
N SER A 316 7.34 -6.01 -10.82
CA SER A 316 8.11 -6.33 -9.62
C SER A 316 8.89 -7.65 -9.75
N LYS A 317 8.34 -8.65 -10.47
CA LYS A 317 9.09 -9.88 -10.81
C LYS A 317 10.22 -9.62 -11.81
N ALA A 318 10.02 -8.68 -12.74
CA ALA A 318 11.00 -8.32 -13.77
C ALA A 318 12.25 -7.57 -13.24
N GLU A 319 12.17 -6.92 -12.07
CA GLU A 319 13.31 -6.19 -11.49
C GLU A 319 14.50 -7.09 -11.13
N GLY A 320 14.24 -8.38 -10.93
CA GLY A 320 15.26 -9.34 -10.49
C GLY A 320 15.38 -9.48 -8.97
N ILE A 321 14.29 -9.28 -8.23
CA ILE A 321 14.19 -9.56 -6.79
C ILE A 321 14.28 -11.09 -6.57
N LEU A 322 14.95 -11.52 -5.49
CA LEU A 322 15.29 -12.92 -5.27
C LEU A 322 14.21 -13.74 -4.56
N SER A 323 13.34 -13.11 -3.80
CA SER A 323 12.29 -13.79 -3.03
C SER A 323 10.91 -13.22 -3.40
N GLU A 324 9.93 -14.10 -3.55
CA GLU A 324 8.53 -13.74 -3.80
C GLU A 324 7.99 -12.79 -2.72
N SER A 325 8.31 -13.01 -1.44
CA SER A 325 7.91 -12.12 -0.33
C SER A 325 8.43 -10.69 -0.52
N HIS A 326 9.69 -10.55 -0.96
CA HIS A 326 10.25 -9.25 -1.31
C HIS A 326 9.63 -8.64 -2.57
N VAL A 327 9.18 -9.45 -3.53
CA VAL A 327 8.45 -8.97 -4.72
C VAL A 327 7.10 -8.39 -4.32
N VAL A 328 6.34 -9.10 -3.47
CA VAL A 328 5.02 -8.65 -3.01
C VAL A 328 5.14 -7.35 -2.22
N ARG A 329 6.10 -7.25 -1.30
CA ARG A 329 6.39 -6.01 -0.56
C ARG A 329 6.75 -4.84 -1.47
N ALA A 330 7.53 -5.09 -2.52
CA ALA A 330 7.91 -4.05 -3.46
C ALA A 330 6.71 -3.62 -4.35
N ALA A 331 5.87 -4.58 -4.75
CA ALA A 331 4.64 -4.31 -5.50
C ALA A 331 3.63 -3.51 -4.68
N SER A 332 3.42 -3.86 -3.40
CA SER A 332 2.54 -3.11 -2.50
C SER A 332 3.07 -1.69 -2.25
N GLY A 333 4.38 -1.53 -2.09
CA GLY A 333 5.00 -0.20 -2.01
C GLY A 333 4.75 0.67 -3.25
N ARG A 334 4.86 0.10 -4.46
CA ARG A 334 4.55 0.81 -5.72
C ARG A 334 3.08 1.16 -5.84
N TYR A 335 2.20 0.24 -5.43
CA TYR A 335 0.77 0.46 -5.43
C TYR A 335 0.37 1.59 -4.48
N PHE A 336 1.00 1.69 -3.31
CA PHE A 336 0.81 2.80 -2.39
C PHE A 336 1.17 4.15 -3.03
N TYR A 337 2.31 4.25 -3.72
CA TYR A 337 2.69 5.46 -4.46
C TYR A 337 1.78 5.78 -5.65
N PHE A 338 1.02 4.81 -6.13
CA PHE A 338 0.05 5.02 -7.20
C PHE A 338 -1.30 5.51 -6.65
N SER A 339 -1.69 5.03 -5.47
CA SER A 339 -2.99 5.38 -4.86
C SER A 339 -3.02 6.75 -4.19
N VAL A 340 -1.84 7.25 -3.78
CA VAL A 340 -1.64 8.60 -3.25
C VAL A 340 -1.34 9.52 -4.42
#